data_AF-A0A1H5GT42-F1
#
_entry.id   AF-A0A1H5GT42-F1
#
_cell.length_a   1.000
_cell.length_b   1.000
_cell.length_c   1.000
_cell.angle_alpha   90.00
_cell.angle_beta   90.00
_cell.angle_gamma   90.00
#
_symmetry.space_group_name_H-M   'P 1'
#
loop_
_entity.id
_entity.type
_entity.pdbx_description
1 polymer ?
#
loop_
_entity_poly.entity_id
_entity_poly.type
_entity_poly.pdbx_seq_one_letter_code
_entity_poly.pdbx_strand_id
1 'polypeptide(L)'
;MLWRSLRGAGLAGLKFRRQVPIGDYVVDFLCVEQMLVVELDGAPHDDPTRKQHDARRDAELHERGYRVLRFPNDLVIGGGDIVLERIRAAIGEK
;
A
#
# COMPACT_ATOMS: atom_id res chain seq x y z
N MET A 1 11.56 -8.24 -3.56
CA MET A 1 12.62 -7.56 -2.77
C MET A 1 12.05 -6.56 -1.76
N LEU A 2 11.01 -5.80 -2.10
CA LEU A 2 10.38 -4.79 -1.23
C LEU A 2 10.12 -5.22 0.23
N TRP A 3 9.56 -6.41 0.47
CA TRP A 3 9.31 -6.88 1.84
C TRP A 3 10.59 -7.00 2.69
N ARG A 4 11.75 -7.32 2.09
CA ARG A 4 13.02 -7.37 2.83
C ARG A 4 13.42 -5.99 3.36
N SER A 5 13.09 -4.92 2.65
CA SER A 5 13.37 -3.54 3.05
C SER A 5 12.36 -3.01 4.06
N LEU A 6 11.10 -3.46 4.01
CA LEU A 6 10.03 -3.01 4.91
C LEU A 6 9.99 -3.77 6.24
N ARG A 7 10.41 -5.05 6.27
CA ARG A 7 10.36 -5.87 7.49
C ARG A 7 11.32 -5.36 8.56
N GLY A 8 11.00 -5.64 9.82
CA GLY A 8 11.90 -5.38 10.95
C GLY A 8 12.21 -3.90 11.19
N ALA A 9 11.26 -3.01 10.88
CA ALA A 9 11.44 -1.56 11.01
C ALA A 9 12.50 -0.96 10.07
N GLY A 10 12.79 -1.64 8.95
CA GLY A 10 13.82 -1.23 7.99
C GLY A 10 13.53 0.08 7.24
N LEU A 11 12.29 0.59 7.30
CA LEU A 11 11.92 1.87 6.71
C LEU A 11 11.51 2.87 7.78
N ALA A 12 12.38 3.88 8.00
CA ALA A 12 12.15 4.97 8.96
C ALA A 12 11.80 4.51 10.40
N GLY A 13 12.22 3.29 10.79
CA GLY A 13 11.87 2.73 12.10
C GLY A 13 10.43 2.23 12.23
N LEU A 14 9.64 2.24 11.14
CA LEU A 14 8.22 1.91 11.16
C LEU A 14 7.95 0.44 10.86
N LYS A 15 6.97 -0.13 11.57
CA LYS A 15 6.59 -1.53 11.40
C LYS A 15 5.56 -1.68 10.27
N PHE A 16 5.98 -2.37 9.21
CA PHE A 16 5.08 -2.85 8.17
C PHE A 16 4.67 -4.29 8.42
N ARG A 17 3.38 -4.57 8.23
CA ARG A 17 2.81 -5.92 8.14
C ARG A 17 2.49 -6.21 6.67
N ARG A 18 2.43 -7.49 6.30
CA ARG A 18 2.17 -7.95 4.94
C ARG A 18 0.87 -8.77 4.90
N GLN A 19 0.10 -8.69 3.82
CA GLN A 19 -1.16 -9.42 3.60
C GLN A 19 -2.12 -9.26 4.79
N VAL A 20 -2.49 -8.02 5.08
CA VAL A 20 -3.29 -7.69 6.26
C VAL A 20 -4.77 -7.61 5.91
N PRO A 21 -5.64 -8.37 6.60
CA PRO A 21 -7.07 -8.20 6.46
C PRO A 21 -7.54 -6.88 7.12
N ILE A 22 -8.32 -6.10 6.38
CA ILE A 22 -9.00 -4.88 6.82
C ILE A 22 -10.45 -4.96 6.34
N GLY A 23 -11.38 -5.28 7.24
CA GLY A 23 -12.76 -5.57 6.87
C GLY A 23 -12.81 -6.75 5.90
N ASP A 24 -13.49 -6.56 4.76
CA ASP A 24 -13.65 -7.57 3.72
C ASP A 24 -12.47 -7.62 2.72
N TYR A 25 -11.42 -6.83 2.95
CA TYR A 25 -10.30 -6.69 2.02
C TYR A 25 -8.99 -7.19 2.64
N VAL A 26 -8.05 -7.63 1.79
CA VAL A 26 -6.67 -7.92 2.19
C VAL A 26 -5.75 -6.96 1.46
N VAL A 27 -4.97 -6.18 2.22
CA VAL A 27 -3.99 -5.24 1.66
C VAL A 27 -2.59 -5.85 1.64
N ASP A 28 -1.76 -5.50 0.66
CA ASP A 28 -0.42 -6.08 0.53
C ASP A 28 0.49 -5.70 1.68
N PHE A 29 0.53 -4.41 2.05
CA PHE A 29 1.27 -3.94 3.21
C PHE A 29 0.49 -2.89 4.00
N LEU A 30 0.69 -2.90 5.32
CA LEU A 30 0.09 -1.94 6.24
C LEU A 30 1.13 -1.45 7.25
N CYS A 31 1.27 -0.13 7.36
CA CYS A 31 1.89 0.53 8.50
C CYS A 31 0.79 1.18 9.37
N VAL A 32 0.51 0.54 10.51
CA VAL A 32 -0.54 1.00 11.45
C VAL A 32 -0.17 2.36 12.05
N GLU A 33 1.11 2.58 12.35
CA GLU A 33 1.61 3.81 13.00
C GLU A 33 1.39 5.06 12.15
N GLN A 34 1.31 4.91 10.83
CA GLN A 34 1.09 6.01 9.88
C GLN A 34 -0.27 5.92 9.19
N MET A 35 -1.12 4.96 9.57
CA MET A 35 -2.36 4.64 8.87
C MET A 35 -2.14 4.54 7.34
N LEU A 36 -1.06 3.86 6.93
CA LEU A 36 -0.63 3.80 5.54
C LEU A 36 -0.78 2.39 4.98
N VAL A 37 -1.61 2.27 3.95
CA VAL A 37 -1.76 1.08 3.11
C VAL A 37 -0.89 1.22 1.87
N VAL A 38 -0.16 0.16 1.53
CA VAL A 38 0.61 0.07 0.28
C VAL A 38 0.15 -1.17 -0.48
N GLU A 39 -0.24 -0.97 -1.74
CA GLU A 39 -0.73 -2.01 -2.63
C GLU A 39 0.17 -2.15 -3.85
N LEU A 40 0.39 -3.40 -4.26
CA LEU A 40 1.14 -3.75 -5.45
C LEU A 40 0.16 -4.27 -6.48
N ASP A 41 -0.41 -3.36 -7.25
CA ASP A 41 -1.45 -3.71 -8.21
C ASP A 41 -0.83 -4.20 -9.53
N GLY A 42 -1.48 -5.18 -10.15
CA GLY A 42 -1.34 -5.39 -11.59
C GLY A 42 -2.07 -4.25 -12.31
N ALA A 43 -1.73 -3.95 -13.57
CA ALA A 43 -2.40 -2.89 -14.32
C ALA A 43 -3.93 -2.93 -14.11
N PRO A 44 -4.61 -1.78 -13.91
CA PRO A 44 -6.05 -1.76 -13.77
C PRO A 44 -6.64 -2.44 -15.00
N HIS A 45 -7.21 -3.63 -14.82
CA HIS A 45 -8.03 -4.23 -15.86
C HIS A 45 -9.21 -3.28 -16.05
N ASP A 46 -9.48 -2.91 -17.30
CA ASP A 46 -10.51 -1.93 -17.68
C ASP A 46 -11.94 -2.49 -17.52
N ASP A 47 -12.13 -3.32 -16.50
CA ASP A 47 -13.38 -3.94 -16.12
C ASP A 47 -14.20 -2.95 -15.26
N PRO A 48 -15.38 -2.51 -15.72
CA PRO A 48 -16.20 -1.53 -15.01
C PRO A 48 -16.67 -2.01 -13.63
N THR A 49 -16.88 -3.33 -13.45
CA THR A 49 -17.32 -3.90 -12.17
C THR A 49 -16.22 -3.85 -11.13
N ARG A 50 -14.98 -4.09 -11.57
CA ARG A 50 -13.79 -3.99 -10.72
C ARG A 50 -13.50 -2.54 -10.30
N LYS A 51 -13.68 -1.56 -11.20
CA LYS A 51 -13.55 -0.13 -10.86
C LYS A 51 -14.51 0.31 -9.75
N GLN A 52 -15.76 -0.15 -9.81
CA GLN A 52 -16.76 0.24 -8.81
C GLN A 52 -16.48 -0.40 -7.45
N HIS A 53 -16.01 -1.65 -7.44
CA HIS A 53 -15.53 -2.33 -6.24
C HIS A 53 -14.31 -1.64 -5.62
N ASP A 54 -13.33 -1.26 -6.45
CA ASP A 54 -12.11 -0.58 -5.99
C ASP A 54 -12.40 0.81 -5.43
N ALA A 55 -13.34 1.56 -6.03
CA ALA A 55 -13.77 2.85 -5.51
C ALA A 55 -14.43 2.74 -4.13
N ARG A 56 -15.27 1.72 -3.91
CA ARG A 56 -15.88 1.46 -2.60
C ARG A 56 -14.82 1.11 -1.57
N ARG A 57 -13.89 0.23 -1.94
CA ARG A 57 -12.77 -0.18 -1.09
C ARG A 57 -11.91 1.01 -0.67
N ASP A 58 -11.54 1.89 -1.60
CA ASP A 58 -10.75 3.08 -1.30
C ASP A 58 -11.50 4.05 -0.39
N ALA A 59 -12.81 4.24 -0.62
CA ALA A 59 -13.64 5.05 0.25
C ALA A 59 -13.68 4.50 1.68
N GLU A 60 -13.90 3.19 1.87
CA GLU A 60 -13.93 2.59 3.20
C GLU A 60 -12.58 2.65 3.92
N LEU A 61 -11.47 2.50 3.19
CA LEU A 61 -10.13 2.67 3.75
C LEU A 61 -9.89 4.13 4.17
N HIS A 62 -10.27 5.08 3.33
CA HIS A 62 -10.18 6.51 3.64
C HIS A 62 -11.05 6.92 4.84
N GLU A 63 -12.29 6.43 4.94
CA GLU A 63 -13.17 6.70 6.08
C GLU A 63 -12.60 6.16 7.40
N ARG A 64 -11.85 5.06 7.34
CA ARG A 64 -11.12 4.50 8.49
C ARG A 64 -9.82 5.27 8.81
N GLY A 65 -9.51 6.32 8.04
CA GLY A 65 -8.32 7.15 8.20
C GLY A 65 -7.08 6.61 7.52
N TYR A 66 -7.20 5.57 6.69
CA TYR A 66 -6.06 5.03 5.94
C TYR A 66 -5.79 5.86 4.68
N ARG A 67 -4.51 6.17 4.48
CA ARG A 67 -3.98 6.65 3.21
C ARG A 67 -3.53 5.45 2.38
N VAL A 68 -3.89 5.42 1.10
CA VAL A 68 -3.59 4.29 0.20
C VAL A 68 -2.58 4.72 -0.87
N LEU A 69 -1.47 3.99 -0.98
CA LEU A 69 -0.50 4.12 -2.08
C LEU A 69 -0.54 2.87 -2.94
N ARG A 70 -0.87 3.01 -4.22
CA ARG A 70 -0.85 1.90 -5.19
C ARG A 70 0.33 2.03 -6.13
N PHE A 71 1.07 0.94 -6.33
CA PHE A 71 2.20 0.86 -7.24
C PHE A 71 1.98 -0.26 -8.26
N PRO A 72 2.23 -0.05 -9.55
CA PRO A 72 2.25 -1.14 -10.52
C PRO A 72 3.37 -2.13 -10.18
N ASN A 73 3.08 -3.42 -10.34
CA ASN A 73 4.02 -4.51 -10.06
C ASN A 73 5.40 -4.34 -10.73
N ASP A 74 5.45 -3.77 -11.94
CA ASP A 74 6.70 -3.53 -12.67
C ASP A 74 7.68 -2.62 -11.91
N LEU A 75 7.19 -1.67 -11.09
CA LEU A 75 8.05 -0.81 -10.27
C LEU A 75 8.75 -1.56 -9.13
N VAL A 76 8.19 -2.69 -8.71
CA VAL A 76 8.80 -3.57 -7.70
C VAL A 76 9.84 -4.50 -8.33
N ILE A 77 9.62 -4.89 -9.59
CA ILE A 77 10.55 -5.74 -10.36
C ILE A 77 11.86 -4.99 -10.62
N GLY A 78 11.81 -3.67 -10.84
CA GLY A 78 12.98 -2.80 -11.06
C GLY A 78 13.84 -2.48 -9.83
N GLY A 79 13.64 -3.15 -8.69
CA GLY A 79 14.43 -2.95 -7.45
C GLY A 79 13.63 -2.40 -6.28
N GLY A 80 12.49 -1.74 -6.54
CA GLY A 80 11.59 -1.24 -5.51
C GLY A 80 12.07 0.02 -4.77
N ASP A 81 13.22 0.60 -5.13
CA ASP A 81 13.75 1.83 -4.54
C ASP A 81 12.77 3.00 -4.70
N ILE A 82 12.21 3.19 -5.89
CA ILE A 82 11.18 4.21 -6.16
C ILE A 82 9.97 4.01 -5.22
N VAL A 83 9.56 2.77 -4.99
CA VAL A 83 8.45 2.45 -4.08
C VAL A 83 8.82 2.85 -2.64
N LEU A 84 10.02 2.54 -2.19
CA LEU A 84 10.51 2.91 -0.85
C LEU A 84 10.62 4.43 -0.68
N GLU A 85 11.11 5.16 -1.69
CA GLU A 85 11.18 6.62 -1.66
C GLU A 85 9.80 7.25 -1.58
N ARG A 86 8.83 6.73 -2.35
CA ARG A 86 7.44 7.23 -2.32
C ARG A 86 6.75 6.93 -1.00
N ILE A 87 7.01 5.76 -0.40
CA ILE A 87 6.55 5.45 0.95
C ILE A 87 7.19 6.40 1.97
N ARG A 88 8.50 6.68 1.87
CA ARG A 88 9.17 7.66 2.75
C ARG A 88 8.60 9.05 2.63
N ALA A 89 8.38 9.54 1.40
CA ALA A 89 7.79 10.86 1.17
C ALA A 89 6.39 10.94 1.77
N ALA A 90 5.64 9.84 1.75
CA ALA A 90 4.32 9.77 2.36
C ALA A 90 4.34 9.74 3.91
N ILE A 91 5.43 9.26 4.50
CA ILE A 91 5.63 9.25 5.94
C ILE A 91 6.07 10.65 6.38
N GLY A 92 5.21 11.38 7.10
CA GLY A 92 5.53 12.69 7.66
C GLY A 92 4.80 13.89 7.04
N GLU A 93 4.03 13.67 5.97
CA GLU A 93 2.98 14.61 5.57
C GLU A 93 1.82 14.45 6.55
N LYS A 94 1.75 15.34 7.56
CA LYS A 94 0.60 15.51 8.46
C LYS A 94 -0.20 16.73 8.03
#